data_AF-A0A5N9A986-F1
#
_entry.id   AF-A0A5N9A986-F1
#
_cell.length_a   1.000
_cell.length_b   1.000
_cell.length_c   1.000
_cell.angle_alpha   90.00
_cell.angle_beta   90.00
_cell.angle_gamma   90.00
#
_symmetry.space_group_name_H-M   'P 1'
#
loop_
_entity.id
_entity.type
_entity.pdbx_description
1 polymer ?
#
loop_
_entity_poly.entity_id
_entity_poly.type
_entity_poly.pdbx_seq_one_letter_code
_entity_poly.pdbx_strand_id
1 'polypeptide(L)'
;MTISDSTGKPTAVDAPPVIGPQFRALIETALDVMAVLSYDGTFRYLSPSVQRAVGYLPHELEGKRAFDFMHDEDALVLREVFQSVISDLDTDTVGDPRSFRFLHKYGHMVVIEAVSTKLPEGPEPPGIVVNARDITDRVQAQEDLRKAAEEAEVIAEIGRIISSTFDIDNVYGLFADQVKKLIHFDSLSIGIYDEETKRFRILYWSGFTVDTRRPGTVIDPTGTLTEAITTAKAPQIAQGMNKEELRNKYPYLINSYEADMRSWLACPMFNRGEFIGP
;
A
#
# COMPACT_ATOMS: atom_id res chain seq x y z
N MET A 1 37.78 75.10 31.05
CA MET A 1 38.76 74.24 31.73
C MET A 1 37.96 73.14 32.43
N THR A 2 38.21 71.89 32.03
CA THR A 2 37.80 70.55 32.51
C THR A 2 36.98 70.51 33.82
N ILE A 3 35.91 69.70 33.95
CA ILE A 3 35.96 68.25 34.21
C ILE A 3 34.66 67.53 33.74
N SER A 4 34.89 66.29 33.31
CA SER A 4 34.07 65.18 32.82
C SER A 4 32.92 64.65 33.69
N ASP A 5 31.88 64.11 33.04
CA ASP A 5 31.23 62.84 33.41
C ASP A 5 30.49 62.20 32.21
N SER A 6 30.21 60.90 32.29
CA SER A 6 29.38 60.00 31.47
C SER A 6 30.09 58.86 30.73
N THR A 7 30.41 57.84 31.54
CA THR A 7 30.14 56.41 31.31
C THR A 7 29.62 55.99 29.92
N GLY A 8 30.50 55.40 29.11
CA GLY A 8 30.14 54.62 27.93
C GLY A 8 29.53 53.27 28.32
N LYS A 9 28.30 52.99 27.85
CA LYS A 9 27.70 51.65 27.84
C LYS A 9 27.99 50.94 26.51
N PRO A 10 28.11 49.59 26.48
CA PRO A 10 28.39 48.84 25.27
C PRO A 10 27.21 48.88 24.29
N THR A 11 27.53 49.03 23.02
CA THR A 11 26.63 48.95 21.85
C THR A 11 25.97 47.58 21.74
N ALA A 12 24.64 47.56 21.65
CA ALA A 12 23.83 46.37 21.42
C ALA A 12 24.06 45.85 19.99
N VAL A 13 24.57 44.62 19.89
CA VAL A 13 24.64 43.83 18.65
C VAL A 13 23.49 42.83 18.68
N ASP A 14 22.67 42.86 17.62
CA ASP A 14 21.69 41.88 17.14
C ASP A 14 21.06 40.90 18.15
N ALA A 15 19.84 41.24 18.57
CA ALA A 15 18.87 40.25 19.05
C ALA A 15 17.99 39.81 17.87
N PRO A 16 17.77 38.50 17.65
CA PRO A 16 16.80 38.02 16.65
C PRO A 16 15.39 38.51 17.02
N PRO A 17 14.50 38.68 16.04
CA PRO A 17 13.17 39.25 16.30
C PRO A 17 12.44 38.41 17.35
N VAL A 18 11.97 39.11 18.38
CA VAL A 18 11.22 38.51 19.47
C VAL A 18 9.85 38.12 18.93
N ILE A 19 9.73 36.87 18.49
CA ILE A 19 8.44 36.23 18.25
C ILE A 19 7.69 36.24 19.59
N GLY A 20 6.60 37.01 19.66
CA GLY A 20 5.80 37.13 20.88
C GLY A 20 5.28 35.75 21.36
N PRO A 21 5.14 35.54 22.68
CA PRO A 21 4.76 34.25 23.25
C PRO A 21 3.45 33.67 22.68
N GLN A 22 2.55 34.53 22.21
CA GLN A 22 1.28 34.15 21.57
C GLN A 22 1.48 33.50 20.19
N PHE A 23 2.41 34.01 19.37
CA PHE A 23 2.70 33.45 18.05
C PHE A 23 3.44 32.11 18.17
N ARG A 24 4.33 31.99 19.16
CA ARG A 24 5.01 30.72 19.48
C ARG A 24 4.01 29.64 19.91
N ALA A 25 3.04 29.98 20.75
CA ALA A 25 1.99 29.05 21.18
C ALA A 25 1.09 28.58 20.01
N LEU A 26 0.80 29.45 19.03
CA LEU A 26 0.02 29.08 17.84
C LEU A 26 0.79 28.10 16.95
N ILE A 27 2.11 28.28 16.78
CA ILE A 27 2.95 27.36 16.02
C ILE A 27 3.10 26.02 16.74
N GLU A 28 3.26 26.03 18.06
CA GLU A 28 3.43 24.81 18.86
C GLU A 28 2.15 23.94 18.91
N THR A 29 0.99 24.57 18.73
CA THR A 29 -0.32 23.88 18.69
C THR A 29 -0.78 23.51 17.28
N ALA A 30 -0.11 24.02 16.23
CA ALA A 30 -0.41 23.63 14.86
C ALA A 30 -0.12 22.14 14.63
N LEU A 31 -1.05 21.45 13.97
CA LEU A 31 -0.86 20.06 13.54
C LEU A 31 0.10 19.99 12.35
N ASP A 32 0.06 21.00 11.49
CA ASP A 32 0.90 21.09 10.31
C ASP A 32 2.33 21.52 10.68
N VAL A 33 3.28 21.11 9.85
CA VAL A 33 4.69 21.46 9.94
C VAL A 33 4.89 22.81 9.27
N MET A 34 5.45 23.77 10.00
CA MET A 34 5.96 25.00 9.42
C MET A 34 7.47 24.92 9.32
N ALA A 35 8.00 25.19 8.13
CA ALA A 35 9.44 25.28 7.89
C ALA A 35 9.79 26.62 7.26
N VAL A 36 10.99 27.12 7.56
CA VAL A 36 11.60 28.22 6.80
C VAL A 36 12.81 27.66 6.09
N LEU A 37 12.82 27.78 4.76
CA LEU A 37 13.91 27.36 3.91
C LEU A 37 14.70 28.58 3.41
N SER A 38 16.01 28.41 3.21
CA SER A 38 16.81 29.26 2.32
C SER A 38 16.50 28.96 0.85
N TYR A 39 16.95 29.81 -0.07
CA TYR A 39 16.78 29.59 -1.51
C TYR A 39 17.57 28.40 -2.08
N ASP A 40 18.48 27.79 -1.32
CA ASP A 40 19.09 26.50 -1.69
C ASP A 40 18.35 25.29 -1.08
N GLY A 41 17.22 25.52 -0.42
CA GLY A 41 16.37 24.48 0.19
C GLY A 41 16.86 24.00 1.56
N THR A 42 17.80 24.72 2.18
CA THR A 42 18.30 24.38 3.52
C THR A 42 17.29 24.80 4.60
N PHE A 43 16.99 23.90 5.54
CA PHE A 43 16.13 24.21 6.69
C PHE A 43 16.81 25.22 7.61
N ARG A 44 16.20 26.40 7.77
CA ARG A 44 16.60 27.42 8.76
C ARG A 44 15.76 27.37 10.03
N TYR A 45 14.53 26.90 9.92
CA TYR A 45 13.61 26.70 11.04
C TYR A 45 12.63 25.57 10.72
N LEU A 46 12.26 24.81 11.75
CA LEU A 46 11.20 23.81 11.71
C LEU A 46 10.37 23.88 12.99
N SER A 47 9.04 23.86 12.86
CA SER A 47 8.14 23.74 14.02
C SER A 47 8.29 22.38 14.70
N PRO A 48 8.03 22.27 16.02
CA PRO A 48 8.11 20.99 16.73
C PRO A 48 7.20 19.88 16.19
N SER A 49 6.13 20.23 15.46
CA SER A 49 5.23 19.29 14.78
C SER A 49 5.93 18.39 13.76
N VAL A 50 7.13 18.77 13.27
CA VAL A 50 7.96 17.94 12.38
C VAL A 50 8.26 16.56 12.96
N GLN A 51 8.40 16.46 14.29
CA GLN A 51 8.65 15.19 14.94
C GLN A 51 7.48 14.22 14.78
N ARG A 52 6.25 14.72 14.83
CA ARG A 52 5.06 13.86 14.63
C ARG A 52 4.90 13.45 13.17
N ALA A 53 5.19 14.35 12.24
CA ALA A 53 4.99 14.12 10.81
C ALA A 53 6.07 13.21 10.18
N VAL A 54 7.34 13.37 10.56
CA VAL A 54 8.47 12.68 9.88
C VAL A 54 9.46 12.01 10.86
N GLY A 55 9.20 12.09 12.17
CA GLY A 55 9.99 11.43 13.21
C GLY A 55 11.27 12.13 13.64
N TYR A 56 11.74 13.13 12.88
CA TYR A 56 12.93 13.91 13.22
C TYR A 56 12.64 15.02 14.21
N LEU A 57 13.59 15.30 15.09
CA LEU A 57 13.59 16.52 15.88
C LEU A 57 14.05 17.70 15.00
N PRO A 58 13.57 18.94 15.23
CA PRO A 58 13.96 20.11 14.43
C PRO A 58 15.47 20.25 14.23
N HIS A 59 16.25 20.14 15.30
CA HIS A 59 17.72 20.27 15.27
C HIS A 59 18.43 19.15 14.48
N GLU A 60 17.76 18.03 14.18
CA GLU A 60 18.32 16.96 13.33
C GLU A 60 18.22 17.29 11.84
N LEU A 61 17.33 18.23 11.47
CA LEU A 61 17.07 18.64 10.09
C LEU A 61 17.56 20.06 9.80
N GLU A 62 17.59 20.95 10.79
CA GLU A 62 18.16 22.29 10.65
C GLU A 62 19.59 22.25 10.09
N GLY A 63 19.85 23.10 9.08
CA GLY A 63 21.11 23.13 8.34
C GLY A 63 21.26 22.07 7.25
N LYS A 64 20.30 21.15 7.08
CA LYS A 64 20.27 20.17 5.97
C LYS A 64 19.32 20.62 4.87
N ARG A 65 19.49 20.07 3.66
CA ARG A 65 18.63 20.37 2.52
C ARG A 65 17.39 19.48 2.50
N ALA A 66 16.22 20.09 2.31
CA ALA A 66 14.95 19.37 2.28
C ALA A 66 14.91 18.27 1.22
N PHE A 67 15.51 18.52 0.05
CA PHE A 67 15.53 17.58 -1.08
C PHE A 67 16.32 16.30 -0.80
N ASP A 68 17.24 16.30 0.17
CA ASP A 68 18.04 15.11 0.52
C ASP A 68 17.21 14.05 1.28
N PHE A 69 16.00 14.42 1.71
CA PHE A 69 15.06 13.56 2.41
C PHE A 69 13.83 13.24 1.56
N MET A 70 13.79 13.66 0.30
CA MET A 70 12.67 13.35 -0.60
C MET A 70 13.00 12.11 -1.43
N HIS A 71 11.98 11.44 -1.94
CA HIS A 71 12.19 10.43 -2.99
C HIS A 71 12.84 11.09 -4.22
N ASP A 72 13.77 10.41 -4.88
CA ASP A 72 14.58 10.97 -5.98
C ASP A 72 13.72 11.60 -7.09
N GLU A 73 12.66 10.92 -7.52
CA GLU A 73 11.72 11.43 -8.53
C GLU A 73 11.02 12.73 -8.08
N ASP A 74 10.63 12.79 -6.82
CA ASP A 74 9.89 13.93 -6.27
C ASP A 74 10.87 15.11 -6.05
N ALA A 75 12.10 14.82 -5.61
CA ALA A 75 13.16 15.79 -5.40
C ALA A 75 13.54 16.52 -6.70
N LEU A 76 13.61 15.80 -7.82
CA LEU A 76 13.90 16.38 -9.14
C LEU A 76 12.84 17.39 -9.54
N VAL A 77 11.56 17.00 -9.51
CA VAL A 77 10.44 17.86 -9.90
C VAL A 77 10.31 19.05 -8.95
N LEU A 78 10.44 18.83 -7.64
CA LEU A 78 10.28 19.90 -6.66
C LEU A 78 11.41 20.92 -6.67
N ARG A 79 12.64 20.55 -7.07
CA ARG A 79 13.73 21.52 -7.24
C ARG A 79 13.38 22.55 -8.31
N GLU A 80 12.82 22.12 -9.44
CA GLU A 80 12.42 23.01 -10.52
C GLU A 80 11.29 23.96 -10.08
N VAL A 81 10.27 23.42 -9.39
CA VAL A 81 9.17 24.21 -8.82
C VAL A 81 9.68 25.20 -7.77
N PHE A 82 10.59 24.76 -6.90
CA PHE A 82 11.15 25.61 -5.86
C PHE A 82 11.94 26.78 -6.49
N GLN A 83 12.71 26.51 -7.54
CA GLN A 83 13.40 27.54 -8.31
C GLN A 83 12.42 28.51 -9.00
N SER A 84 11.30 28.03 -9.55
CA SER A 84 10.31 28.91 -10.16
C SER A 84 9.67 29.86 -9.13
N VAL A 85 9.36 29.37 -7.92
CA VAL A 85 8.85 30.20 -6.81
C VAL A 85 9.86 31.26 -6.39
N ILE A 86 11.16 30.94 -6.38
CA ILE A 86 12.21 31.93 -6.07
C ILE A 86 12.28 33.01 -7.16
N SER A 87 12.21 32.61 -8.43
CA SER A 87 12.40 33.49 -9.59
C SER A 87 11.24 34.46 -9.83
N ASP A 88 10.08 34.20 -9.23
CA ASP A 88 8.91 35.05 -9.38
C ASP A 88 9.14 36.43 -8.73
N LEU A 89 8.89 37.50 -9.47
CA LEU A 89 9.22 38.87 -9.07
C LEU A 89 8.20 39.45 -8.09
N ASP A 90 7.01 38.86 -8.00
CA ASP A 90 6.01 39.24 -7.02
C ASP A 90 6.35 38.63 -5.65
N THR A 91 6.66 39.50 -4.68
CA THR A 91 6.73 39.14 -3.27
C THR A 91 5.31 38.92 -2.77
N ASP A 92 4.82 37.68 -2.90
CA ASP A 92 3.65 37.07 -2.22
C ASP A 92 3.17 35.78 -2.95
N THR A 93 3.95 35.23 -3.90
CA THR A 93 3.59 34.00 -4.60
C THR A 93 3.42 32.83 -3.64
N VAL A 94 2.17 32.35 -3.53
CA VAL A 94 1.80 31.08 -2.92
C VAL A 94 1.80 30.03 -4.01
N GLY A 95 2.69 29.04 -3.89
CA GLY A 95 2.70 27.89 -4.80
C GLY A 95 1.49 26.98 -4.57
N ASP A 96 1.07 26.26 -5.61
CA ASP A 96 0.03 25.23 -5.48
C ASP A 96 0.44 24.16 -4.46
N PRO A 97 -0.53 23.58 -3.71
CA PRO A 97 -0.27 22.43 -2.85
C PRO A 97 0.34 21.28 -3.67
N ARG A 98 1.44 20.70 -3.18
CA ARG A 98 2.11 19.57 -3.82
C ARG A 98 2.35 18.45 -2.84
N SER A 99 2.00 17.23 -3.24
CA SER A 99 2.28 16.01 -2.49
C SER A 99 3.56 15.35 -2.96
N PHE A 100 4.38 14.89 -2.03
CA PHE A 100 5.63 14.19 -2.30
C PHE A 100 5.98 13.22 -1.19
N ARG A 101 6.83 12.24 -1.49
CA ARG A 101 7.32 11.26 -0.53
C ARG A 101 8.54 11.82 0.19
N PHE A 102 8.49 11.79 1.51
CA PHE A 102 9.57 12.20 2.40
C PHE A 102 10.03 11.02 3.26
N LEU A 103 11.33 10.88 3.45
CA LEU A 103 11.95 9.81 4.21
C LEU A 103 11.74 10.07 5.69
N HIS A 104 10.99 9.20 6.36
CA HIS A 104 10.84 9.21 7.81
C HIS A 104 12.15 8.79 8.49
N LYS A 105 12.39 9.25 9.72
CA LYS A 105 13.56 8.87 10.56
C LYS A 105 13.79 7.36 10.71
N TYR A 106 12.75 6.55 10.51
CA TYR A 106 12.79 5.10 10.66
C TYR A 106 12.86 4.36 9.31
N GLY A 107 13.16 5.08 8.22
CA GLY A 107 13.48 4.49 6.91
C GLY A 107 12.30 4.21 5.99
N HIS A 108 11.05 4.38 6.45
CA HIS A 108 9.88 4.31 5.58
C HIS A 108 9.58 5.69 4.97
N MET A 109 8.79 5.71 3.90
CA MET A 109 8.34 6.96 3.27
C MET A 109 7.00 7.38 3.86
N VAL A 110 6.85 8.68 4.09
CA VAL A 110 5.56 9.33 4.39
C VAL A 110 5.20 10.26 3.23
N VAL A 111 3.91 10.51 3.03
CA VAL A 111 3.42 11.43 2.01
C VAL A 111 3.14 12.79 2.63
N ILE A 112 3.90 13.79 2.23
CA ILE A 112 3.79 15.17 2.68
C ILE A 112 3.11 15.99 1.59
N GLU A 113 2.06 16.72 1.94
CA GLU A 113 1.47 17.77 1.11
C GLU A 113 1.96 19.13 1.62
N ALA A 114 2.60 19.92 0.76
CA ALA A 114 3.15 21.20 1.17
C ALA A 114 2.77 22.35 0.23
N VAL A 115 2.64 23.53 0.84
CA VAL A 115 2.46 24.82 0.19
C VAL A 115 3.66 25.68 0.53
N SER A 116 4.26 26.29 -0.48
CA SER A 116 5.43 27.17 -0.33
C SER A 116 5.04 28.61 -0.61
N THR A 117 5.44 29.53 0.25
CA THR A 117 5.22 30.97 0.10
C THR A 117 6.56 31.70 0.19
N LYS A 118 6.88 32.50 -0.82
CA LYS A 118 8.07 33.35 -0.81
C LYS A 118 7.88 34.47 0.22
N LEU A 119 8.85 34.67 1.11
CA LEU A 119 8.83 35.79 2.04
C LEU A 119 9.16 37.11 1.32
N PRO A 120 8.54 38.23 1.73
CA PRO A 120 8.92 39.55 1.23
C PRO A 120 10.39 39.87 1.50
N GLU A 121 10.99 40.68 0.63
CA GLU A 121 12.33 41.21 0.88
C GLU A 121 12.33 42.13 2.11
N GLY A 122 13.28 41.93 3.02
CA GLY A 122 13.34 42.64 4.29
C GLY A 122 14.72 42.54 4.96
N PRO A 123 14.86 42.98 6.22
CA PRO A 123 16.12 42.90 6.95
C PRO A 123 16.52 41.46 7.32
N GLU A 124 15.57 40.52 7.31
CA GLU A 124 15.85 39.09 7.43
C GLU A 124 16.33 38.50 6.09
N PRO A 125 17.19 37.46 6.12
CA PRO A 125 17.67 36.86 4.88
C PRO A 125 16.50 36.23 4.10
N PRO A 126 16.45 36.43 2.78
CA PRO A 126 15.34 35.96 1.94
C PRO A 126 15.11 34.45 2.10
N GLY A 127 13.84 34.05 2.07
CA GLY A 127 13.46 32.67 2.37
C GLY A 127 12.10 32.29 1.85
N ILE A 128 11.80 31.00 2.04
CA ILE A 128 10.51 30.40 1.69
C ILE A 128 9.91 29.80 2.95
N VAL A 129 8.70 30.21 3.29
CA VAL A 129 7.90 29.54 4.31
C VAL A 129 7.20 28.37 3.66
N VAL A 130 7.31 27.20 4.27
CA VAL A 130 6.62 25.99 3.83
C VAL A 130 5.66 25.58 4.93
N ASN A 131 4.39 25.42 4.57
CA ASN A 131 3.41 24.74 5.41
C ASN A 131 3.20 23.34 4.84
N ALA A 132 3.44 22.32 5.63
CA ALA A 132 3.47 20.93 5.23
C ALA A 132 2.61 20.06 6.15
N ARG A 133 1.81 19.18 5.57
CA ARG A 133 0.92 18.25 6.27
C ARG A 133 1.27 16.82 5.88
N ASP A 134 1.34 15.95 6.88
CA ASP A 134 1.37 14.50 6.65
C ASP A 134 -0.02 14.03 6.23
N ILE A 135 -0.10 13.46 5.02
CA ILE A 135 -1.33 12.92 4.42
C ILE A 135 -1.22 11.41 4.20
N THR A 136 -0.25 10.74 4.83
CA THR A 136 0.02 9.30 4.65
C THR A 136 -1.21 8.46 4.92
N ASP A 137 -1.87 8.65 6.07
CA ASP A 137 -3.10 7.91 6.42
C ASP A 137 -4.23 8.11 5.41
N ARG A 138 -4.36 9.34 4.89
CA ARG A 138 -5.37 9.69 3.89
C ARG A 138 -5.11 8.97 2.57
N VAL A 139 -3.86 9.02 2.09
CA VAL A 139 -3.45 8.36 0.84
C VAL A 139 -3.58 6.84 0.95
N GLN A 140 -3.16 6.26 2.09
CA GLN A 140 -3.29 4.82 2.33
C GLN A 140 -4.75 4.38 2.36
N ALA A 141 -5.61 5.11 3.08
CA ALA A 141 -7.03 4.78 3.15
C ALA A 141 -7.72 4.88 1.77
N GLN A 142 -7.34 5.86 0.93
CA GLN A 142 -7.85 5.97 -0.43
C GLN A 142 -7.41 4.80 -1.31
N GLU A 143 -6.16 4.36 -1.18
CA GLU A 143 -5.63 3.23 -1.94
C GLU A 143 -6.25 1.90 -1.51
N ASP A 144 -6.45 1.71 -0.21
CA ASP A 144 -7.13 0.51 0.33
C ASP A 144 -8.59 0.45 -0.13
N LEU A 145 -9.31 1.58 -0.11
CA LEU A 145 -10.66 1.68 -0.66
C LEU A 145 -10.70 1.39 -2.16
N ARG A 146 -9.73 1.90 -2.93
CA ARG A 146 -9.62 1.65 -4.37
C ARG A 146 -9.45 0.16 -4.66
N LYS A 147 -8.52 -0.50 -3.95
CA LYS A 147 -8.29 -1.95 -4.08
C LYS A 147 -9.53 -2.76 -3.71
N ALA A 148 -10.18 -2.42 -2.59
CA ALA A 148 -11.41 -3.09 -2.16
C ALA A 148 -12.55 -2.94 -3.18
N ALA A 149 -12.67 -1.77 -3.81
CA ALA A 149 -13.67 -1.53 -4.86
C ALA A 149 -13.36 -2.36 -6.12
N GLU A 150 -12.10 -2.44 -6.55
CA GLU A 150 -11.66 -3.26 -7.68
C GLU A 150 -11.91 -4.76 -7.44
N GLU A 151 -11.58 -5.25 -6.24
CA GLU A 151 -11.88 -6.63 -5.83
C GLU A 151 -13.39 -6.91 -5.82
N ALA A 152 -14.19 -5.99 -5.27
CA ALA A 152 -15.64 -6.12 -5.22
C ALA A 152 -16.28 -6.11 -6.61
N GLU A 153 -15.77 -5.31 -7.55
CA GLU A 153 -16.24 -5.26 -8.93
C GLU A 153 -16.03 -6.61 -9.64
N VAL A 154 -14.84 -7.20 -9.51
CA VAL A 154 -14.52 -8.53 -10.07
C VAL A 154 -15.46 -9.59 -9.49
N ILE A 155 -15.66 -9.59 -8.16
CA ILE A 155 -16.57 -10.52 -7.49
C ILE A 155 -18.01 -10.35 -7.98
N ALA A 156 -18.48 -9.10 -8.14
CA ALA A 156 -19.82 -8.82 -8.62
C ALA A 156 -20.01 -9.24 -10.09
N GLU A 157 -19.00 -9.07 -10.94
CA GLU A 157 -19.02 -9.57 -12.33
C GLU A 157 -19.15 -11.09 -12.37
N ILE A 158 -18.35 -11.81 -11.56
CA ILE A 158 -18.47 -13.26 -11.40
C ILE A 158 -19.89 -13.64 -10.95
N GLY A 159 -20.42 -12.97 -9.92
CA GLY A 159 -21.77 -13.21 -9.41
C GLY A 159 -22.88 -13.00 -10.45
N ARG A 160 -22.78 -11.95 -11.27
CA ARG A 160 -23.72 -11.69 -12.39
C ARG A 160 -23.65 -12.78 -13.44
N ILE A 161 -22.44 -13.16 -13.87
CA ILE A 161 -22.20 -14.22 -14.83
C ILE A 161 -22.82 -15.54 -14.35
N ILE A 162 -22.51 -15.94 -13.11
CA ILE A 162 -23.05 -17.15 -12.48
C ILE A 162 -24.59 -17.10 -12.41
N SER A 163 -25.17 -15.95 -12.05
CA SER A 163 -26.62 -15.81 -11.90
C SER A 163 -27.38 -15.64 -13.23
N SER A 164 -26.68 -15.30 -14.32
CA SER A 164 -27.29 -15.01 -15.63
C SER A 164 -27.65 -16.25 -16.45
N THR A 165 -27.18 -17.42 -16.02
CA THR A 165 -27.37 -18.67 -16.75
C THR A 165 -27.99 -19.72 -15.84
N PHE A 166 -29.17 -20.22 -16.20
CA PHE A 166 -29.83 -21.35 -15.53
C PHE A 166 -29.19 -22.71 -15.87
N ASP A 167 -28.16 -22.70 -16.72
CA ASP A 167 -27.37 -23.86 -17.12
C ASP A 167 -26.07 -23.90 -16.32
N ILE A 168 -26.08 -24.70 -15.25
CA ILE A 168 -24.95 -24.85 -14.34
C ILE A 168 -23.66 -25.31 -15.06
N ASP A 169 -23.77 -25.98 -16.21
CA ASP A 169 -22.61 -26.44 -16.98
C ASP A 169 -21.85 -25.25 -17.61
N ASN A 170 -22.57 -24.21 -18.03
CA ASN A 170 -22.00 -22.98 -18.55
C ASN A 170 -21.41 -22.08 -17.45
N VAL A 171 -22.00 -22.11 -16.26
CA VAL A 171 -21.55 -21.35 -15.08
C VAL A 171 -20.13 -21.75 -14.67
N TYR A 172 -19.82 -23.06 -14.65
CA TYR A 172 -18.50 -23.55 -14.28
C TYR A 172 -17.40 -23.07 -15.24
N GLY A 173 -17.69 -23.03 -16.54
CA GLY A 173 -16.77 -22.51 -17.55
C GLY A 173 -16.41 -21.05 -17.31
N LEU A 174 -17.42 -20.21 -17.12
CA LEU A 174 -17.22 -18.79 -16.90
C LEU A 174 -16.52 -18.50 -15.56
N PHE A 175 -16.83 -19.27 -14.52
CA PHE A 175 -16.12 -19.20 -13.24
C PHE A 175 -14.63 -19.53 -13.43
N ALA A 176 -14.31 -20.61 -14.13
CA ALA A 176 -12.92 -21.00 -14.39
C ALA A 176 -12.14 -19.90 -15.13
N ASP A 177 -12.76 -19.27 -16.14
CA ASP A 177 -12.15 -18.17 -16.89
C ASP A 177 -11.85 -16.95 -16.02
N GLN A 178 -12.75 -16.61 -15.09
CA GLN A 178 -12.55 -15.47 -14.18
C GLN A 178 -11.49 -15.77 -13.12
N VAL A 179 -11.48 -16.96 -12.53
CA VAL A 179 -10.44 -17.36 -11.55
C VAL A 179 -9.06 -17.36 -12.21
N LYS A 180 -8.96 -17.71 -13.50
CA LYS A 180 -7.70 -17.70 -14.25
C LYS A 180 -7.08 -16.31 -14.40
N LYS A 181 -7.87 -15.24 -14.27
CA LYS A 181 -7.37 -13.86 -14.23
C LYS A 181 -6.70 -13.51 -12.89
N LEU A 182 -7.05 -14.21 -11.82
CA LEU A 182 -6.58 -13.95 -10.46
C LEU A 182 -5.39 -14.83 -10.09
N ILE A 183 -5.43 -16.12 -10.47
CA ILE A 183 -4.38 -17.10 -10.16
C ILE A 183 -4.02 -17.93 -11.39
N HIS A 184 -2.73 -18.21 -11.56
CA HIS A 184 -2.25 -19.08 -12.63
C HIS A 184 -2.42 -20.55 -12.25
N PHE A 185 -3.09 -21.33 -13.10
CA PHE A 185 -3.23 -22.77 -12.95
C PHE A 185 -3.33 -23.47 -14.32
N ASP A 186 -2.86 -24.72 -14.37
CA ASP A 186 -2.86 -25.54 -15.58
C ASP A 186 -4.17 -26.32 -15.78
N SER A 187 -4.87 -26.65 -14.69
CA SER A 187 -6.16 -27.35 -14.72
C SER A 187 -7.05 -26.91 -13.56
N LEU A 188 -8.36 -26.93 -13.79
CA LEU A 188 -9.37 -26.71 -12.76
C LEU A 188 -10.44 -27.79 -12.86
N SER A 189 -10.85 -28.34 -11.73
CA SER A 189 -11.96 -29.29 -11.63
C SER A 189 -12.93 -28.86 -10.56
N ILE A 190 -14.21 -29.07 -10.81
CA ILE A 190 -15.28 -28.85 -9.82
C ILE A 190 -16.05 -30.15 -9.71
N GLY A 191 -16.38 -30.58 -8.49
CA GLY A 191 -17.28 -31.70 -8.33
C GLY A 191 -18.10 -31.67 -7.06
N ILE A 192 -19.02 -32.62 -7.01
CA ILE A 192 -19.92 -32.80 -5.88
C ILE A 192 -19.56 -34.09 -5.16
N TYR A 193 -19.50 -33.99 -3.84
CA TYR A 193 -19.32 -35.11 -2.95
C TYR A 193 -20.69 -35.54 -2.39
N ASP A 194 -20.98 -36.82 -2.55
CA ASP A 194 -22.19 -37.46 -2.08
C ASP A 194 -21.89 -38.16 -0.74
N GLU A 195 -22.52 -37.68 0.32
CA GLU A 195 -22.25 -38.13 1.69
C GLU A 195 -22.84 -39.51 2.00
N GLU A 196 -23.90 -39.92 1.29
CA GLU A 196 -24.51 -41.24 1.48
C GLU A 196 -23.64 -42.33 0.86
N THR A 197 -23.16 -42.09 -0.37
CA THR A 197 -22.35 -43.05 -1.12
C THR A 197 -20.86 -42.92 -0.84
N LYS A 198 -20.44 -41.84 -0.17
CA LYS A 198 -19.03 -41.47 0.06
C LYS A 198 -18.23 -41.37 -1.24
N ARG A 199 -18.87 -40.90 -2.31
CA ARG A 199 -18.28 -40.77 -3.65
C ARG A 199 -18.21 -39.32 -4.09
N PHE A 200 -17.19 -39.01 -4.88
CA PHE A 200 -17.07 -37.71 -5.54
C PHE A 200 -17.39 -37.86 -7.03
N ARG A 201 -18.20 -36.96 -7.57
CA ARG A 201 -18.52 -36.88 -8.99
C ARG A 201 -17.98 -35.57 -9.56
N ILE A 202 -17.14 -35.69 -10.58
CA ILE A 202 -16.62 -34.55 -11.32
C ILE A 202 -17.76 -33.96 -12.16
N LEU A 203 -18.06 -32.67 -11.98
CA LEU A 203 -19.05 -31.96 -12.79
C LEU A 203 -18.40 -31.14 -13.90
N TYR A 204 -17.24 -30.55 -13.62
CA TYR A 204 -16.53 -29.72 -14.58
C TYR A 204 -15.03 -30.00 -14.55
N TRP A 205 -14.40 -29.85 -15.71
CA TRP A 205 -12.97 -29.94 -15.88
C TRP A 205 -12.50 -29.00 -16.99
N SER A 206 -11.40 -28.29 -16.77
CA SER A 206 -10.68 -27.55 -17.80
C SER A 206 -9.17 -27.70 -17.65
N GLY A 207 -8.46 -27.51 -18.77
CA GLY A 207 -7.01 -27.62 -18.83
C GLY A 207 -6.52 -29.06 -18.98
N PHE A 208 -5.36 -29.35 -18.39
CA PHE A 208 -4.70 -30.65 -18.55
C PHE A 208 -5.53 -31.80 -17.95
N THR A 209 -5.76 -32.87 -18.72
CA THR A 209 -6.47 -34.07 -18.23
C THR A 209 -5.50 -35.22 -18.08
N VAL A 210 -5.36 -35.70 -16.85
CA VAL A 210 -4.69 -36.96 -16.53
C VAL A 210 -5.78 -38.04 -16.50
N ASP A 211 -5.62 -39.10 -17.30
CA ASP A 211 -6.44 -40.33 -17.45
C ASP A 211 -7.80 -40.43 -16.72
N THR A 212 -8.84 -40.94 -17.39
CA THR A 212 -10.24 -41.20 -16.94
C THR A 212 -11.02 -40.09 -16.19
N ARG A 213 -10.40 -38.98 -15.77
CA ARG A 213 -11.07 -37.88 -15.05
C ARG A 213 -11.72 -36.91 -16.03
N ARG A 214 -13.02 -37.13 -16.26
CA ARG A 214 -13.87 -36.29 -17.11
C ARG A 214 -15.12 -35.89 -16.33
N PRO A 215 -15.83 -34.84 -16.76
CA PRO A 215 -17.19 -34.60 -16.28
C PRO A 215 -18.03 -35.91 -16.34
N GLY A 216 -18.71 -36.22 -15.25
CA GLY A 216 -19.48 -37.45 -15.05
C GLY A 216 -18.73 -38.59 -14.37
N THR A 217 -17.40 -38.56 -14.29
CA THR A 217 -16.62 -39.61 -13.60
C THR A 217 -16.92 -39.58 -12.09
N VAL A 218 -17.25 -40.75 -11.54
CA VAL A 218 -17.42 -40.96 -10.09
C VAL A 218 -16.16 -41.64 -9.54
N ILE A 219 -15.58 -41.09 -8.48
CA ILE A 219 -14.33 -41.55 -7.88
C ILE A 219 -14.48 -41.81 -6.38
N ASP A 220 -13.65 -42.72 -5.88
CA ASP A 220 -13.35 -42.86 -4.46
C ASP A 220 -12.43 -41.71 -4.02
N PRO A 221 -12.81 -40.88 -3.03
CA PRO A 221 -11.94 -39.81 -2.57
C PRO A 221 -10.80 -40.34 -1.68
N THR A 222 -10.82 -41.58 -1.19
CA THR A 222 -9.79 -42.08 -0.27
C THR A 222 -8.39 -41.94 -0.85
N GLY A 223 -7.44 -41.42 -0.07
CA GLY A 223 -6.06 -41.16 -0.46
C GLY A 223 -5.89 -40.01 -1.46
N THR A 224 -6.90 -39.16 -1.64
CA THR A 224 -6.84 -37.95 -2.48
C THR A 224 -6.86 -36.68 -1.61
N LEU A 225 -6.59 -35.53 -2.24
CA LEU A 225 -6.77 -34.22 -1.58
C LEU A 225 -8.26 -33.94 -1.27
N THR A 226 -9.19 -34.56 -2.01
CA THR A 226 -10.64 -34.49 -1.79
C THR A 226 -11.04 -35.17 -0.48
N GLU A 227 -10.44 -36.31 -0.11
CA GLU A 227 -10.73 -36.91 1.22
C GLU A 227 -10.30 -35.95 2.33
N ALA A 228 -9.09 -35.40 2.25
CA ALA A 228 -8.59 -34.44 3.26
C ALA A 228 -9.54 -33.25 3.45
N ILE A 229 -10.15 -32.75 2.37
CA ILE A 229 -11.05 -31.59 2.43
C ILE A 229 -12.43 -31.91 3.03
N THR A 230 -12.92 -33.14 2.87
CA THR A 230 -14.20 -33.57 3.47
C THR A 230 -14.14 -33.52 5.01
N THR A 231 -12.99 -33.89 5.59
CA THR A 231 -12.75 -33.81 7.03
C THR A 231 -12.39 -32.39 7.47
N ALA A 232 -11.45 -31.73 6.80
CA ALA A 232 -10.94 -30.44 7.24
C ALA A 232 -11.96 -29.30 7.06
N LYS A 233 -12.83 -29.39 6.05
CA LYS A 233 -13.78 -28.32 5.66
C LYS A 233 -13.09 -26.95 5.49
N ALA A 234 -11.83 -26.96 5.09
CA ALA A 234 -10.99 -25.78 4.90
C ALA A 234 -10.03 -26.01 3.72
N PRO A 235 -9.57 -24.96 3.01
CA PRO A 235 -8.68 -25.09 1.88
C PRO A 235 -7.45 -25.96 2.18
N GLN A 236 -7.10 -26.84 1.25
CA GLN A 236 -5.95 -27.73 1.34
C GLN A 236 -4.98 -27.45 0.19
N ILE A 237 -3.69 -27.35 0.51
CA ILE A 237 -2.62 -27.16 -0.48
C ILE A 237 -1.62 -28.32 -0.34
N ALA A 238 -1.30 -28.94 -1.46
CA ALA A 238 -0.19 -29.87 -1.58
C ALA A 238 0.80 -29.29 -2.61
N GLN A 239 1.98 -28.88 -2.16
CA GLN A 239 3.02 -28.29 -3.02
C GLN A 239 4.41 -28.63 -2.48
N GLY A 240 5.41 -28.67 -3.36
CA GLY A 240 6.82 -28.88 -2.98
C GLY A 240 7.14 -30.27 -2.43
N MET A 241 6.22 -31.23 -2.57
CA MET A 241 6.42 -32.61 -2.12
C MET A 241 7.16 -33.42 -3.18
N ASN A 242 8.07 -34.28 -2.74
CA ASN A 242 8.68 -35.29 -3.61
C ASN A 242 7.72 -36.47 -3.84
N LYS A 243 8.06 -37.36 -4.79
CA LYS A 243 7.21 -38.49 -5.17
C LYS A 243 6.90 -39.44 -4.00
N GLU A 244 7.84 -39.64 -3.07
CA GLU A 244 7.66 -40.54 -1.93
C GLU A 244 6.73 -39.93 -0.87
N GLU A 245 6.94 -38.66 -0.53
CA GLU A 245 6.07 -37.89 0.37
C GLU A 245 4.64 -37.85 -0.16
N LEU A 246 4.49 -37.60 -1.47
CA LEU A 246 3.19 -37.57 -2.12
C LEU A 246 2.52 -38.94 -2.09
N ARG A 247 3.28 -40.03 -2.31
CA ARG A 247 2.75 -41.40 -2.27
C ARG A 247 2.24 -41.77 -0.89
N ASN A 248 2.93 -41.33 0.16
CA ASN A 248 2.57 -41.63 1.54
C ASN A 248 1.34 -40.83 2.00
N LYS A 249 1.25 -39.55 1.60
CA LYS A 249 0.21 -38.64 2.08
C LYS A 249 -1.04 -38.63 1.20
N TYR A 250 -0.86 -38.66 -0.12
CA TYR A 250 -1.91 -38.63 -1.13
C TYR A 250 -1.62 -39.60 -2.27
N PRO A 251 -1.74 -40.93 -2.03
CA PRO A 251 -1.36 -41.96 -3.00
C PRO A 251 -1.90 -41.74 -4.42
N TYR A 252 -3.12 -41.20 -4.54
CA TYR A 252 -3.77 -40.97 -5.83
C TYR A 252 -3.31 -39.70 -6.57
N LEU A 253 -2.55 -38.81 -5.93
CA LEU A 253 -1.92 -37.67 -6.61
C LEU A 253 -0.68 -38.09 -7.40
N ILE A 254 -0.17 -39.32 -7.21
CA ILE A 254 0.97 -39.84 -7.97
C ILE A 254 0.67 -39.87 -9.48
N ASN A 255 -0.54 -40.24 -9.88
CA ASN A 255 -0.92 -40.27 -11.28
C ASN A 255 -0.80 -38.88 -11.92
N SER A 256 -1.27 -37.85 -11.23
CA SER A 256 -1.11 -36.46 -11.67
C SER A 256 0.33 -35.96 -11.62
N TYR A 257 1.11 -36.41 -10.63
CA TYR A 257 2.53 -36.08 -10.52
C TYR A 257 3.35 -36.67 -11.68
N GLU A 258 3.05 -37.90 -12.09
CA GLU A 258 3.67 -38.55 -13.24
C GLU A 258 3.30 -37.87 -14.57
N ALA A 259 2.18 -37.15 -14.60
CA ALA A 259 1.74 -36.33 -15.71
C ALA A 259 2.19 -34.85 -15.57
N ASP A 260 3.29 -34.64 -14.86
CA ASP A 260 3.99 -33.36 -14.67
C ASP A 260 3.33 -32.31 -13.77
N MET A 261 2.23 -32.63 -13.08
CA MET A 261 1.69 -31.75 -12.05
C MET A 261 2.60 -31.72 -10.81
N ARG A 262 2.76 -30.54 -10.21
CA ARG A 262 3.66 -30.33 -9.05
C ARG A 262 3.00 -29.71 -7.82
N SER A 263 1.83 -29.10 -8.01
CA SER A 263 1.08 -28.43 -6.95
C SER A 263 -0.42 -28.64 -7.14
N TRP A 264 -1.15 -28.73 -6.03
CA TRP A 264 -2.61 -28.88 -5.98
C TRP A 264 -3.18 -27.98 -4.89
N LEU A 265 -4.27 -27.30 -5.23
CA LEU A 265 -5.11 -26.53 -4.30
C LEU A 265 -6.53 -27.08 -4.41
N ALA A 266 -7.13 -27.42 -3.29
CA ALA A 266 -8.54 -27.78 -3.20
C ALA A 266 -9.24 -26.84 -2.21
N CYS A 267 -10.38 -26.29 -2.62
CA CYS A 267 -11.16 -25.36 -1.82
C CYS A 267 -12.56 -25.95 -1.57
N PRO A 268 -13.06 -26.00 -0.33
CA PRO A 268 -14.37 -26.58 -0.07
C PRO A 268 -15.48 -25.65 -0.59
N MET A 269 -16.44 -26.21 -1.31
CA MET A 269 -17.68 -25.52 -1.65
C MET A 269 -18.76 -25.87 -0.63
N PHE A 270 -19.58 -24.88 -0.31
CA PHE A 270 -20.69 -25.02 0.62
C PHE A 270 -22.00 -24.52 0.00
N ASN A 271 -23.09 -25.21 0.31
CA ASN A 271 -24.45 -24.74 0.04
C ASN A 271 -25.21 -24.70 1.36
N ARG A 272 -25.73 -23.53 1.74
CA ARG A 272 -26.47 -23.32 3.01
C ARG A 272 -25.71 -23.83 4.26
N GLY A 273 -24.38 -23.71 4.25
CA GLY A 273 -23.51 -24.16 5.36
C GLY A 273 -23.13 -25.65 5.31
N GLU A 274 -23.68 -26.42 4.37
CA GLU A 274 -23.34 -27.82 4.18
C GLU A 274 -22.26 -27.98 3.11
N PHE A 275 -21.27 -28.83 3.38
CA PHE A 275 -20.20 -29.13 2.42
C PHE A 275 -20.79 -29.92 1.24
N ILE A 276 -20.53 -29.46 0.02
CA ILE A 276 -21.04 -30.11 -1.20
C ILE A 276 -19.95 -30.72 -2.07
N GLY A 277 -18.67 -30.43 -1.82
CA GLY A 277 -17.55 -30.92 -2.62
C GLY A 277 -16.47 -29.86 -2.86
N PRO A 278 -15.28 -30.24 -3.33
CA PRO A 278 -14.26 -29.32 -3.83
C PRO A 278 -14.39 -28.94 -5.31
#